data_AF-A0A8H5UWH8-F1
#
_entry.id   AF-A0A8H5UWH8-F1
#
_cell.length_a   1.000
_cell.length_b   1.000
_cell.length_c   1.000
_cell.angle_alpha   90.00
_cell.angle_beta   90.00
_cell.angle_gamma   90.00
#
_symmetry.space_group_name_H-M   'P 1'
#
loop_
_entity.id
_entity.type
_entity.pdbx_description
1 polymer ?
#
loop_
_entity_poly.entity_id
_entity_poly.type
_entity_poly.pdbx_seq_one_letter_code
_entity_poly.pdbx_strand_id
1 'polypeptide(L)'
;MNENERNDRITIIPDGDVVLLLGKSRTAVEITASFLKHISPVFERMLTLPMLEGEAVRSFDGTEPVAIELPAEQPGAMIIALRALYGSDPECLSAEPRDIRDVSVLADKYDMVARFRPVAAIWLGFPAATTTQPNHQAAWDLLVAAYLFRMDREFFQISQFFIRTDVPVLKYALETHDEHLGLKLGMAIECVRLANFTNHVDIGLCLDCFSTAKESFVERQPGCRFTTRHLW
;
A
#
# COMPACT_ATOMS: atom_id res chain seq x y z
N MET A 1 4.14 39.60 0.15
CA MET A 1 3.69 38.30 -0.39
C MET A 1 2.34 38.52 -1.02
N ASN A 2 2.18 38.18 -2.30
CA ASN A 2 0.93 38.42 -3.04
C ASN A 2 -0.09 37.33 -2.67
N GLU A 3 -1.34 37.73 -2.41
CA GLU A 3 -2.47 36.86 -2.04
C GLU A 3 -2.85 35.80 -3.10
N ASN A 4 -2.26 35.86 -4.30
CA ASN A 4 -2.53 34.93 -5.41
C ASN A 4 -1.72 33.62 -5.39
N GLU A 5 -0.77 33.42 -4.49
CA GLU A 5 -0.07 32.13 -4.29
C GLU A 5 -0.73 31.24 -3.23
N ARG A 6 -1.76 31.74 -2.53
CA ARG A 6 -2.44 31.03 -1.43
C ARG A 6 -3.40 29.93 -1.90
N ASN A 7 -3.58 29.75 -3.21
CA ASN A 7 -4.77 29.08 -3.76
C ASN A 7 -4.58 27.65 -4.29
N ASP A 8 -3.59 26.87 -3.83
CA ASP A 8 -3.48 25.45 -4.24
C ASP A 8 -2.96 24.52 -3.12
N ARG A 9 -3.30 24.85 -1.86
CA ARG A 9 -2.99 24.02 -0.69
C ARG A 9 -4.11 22.99 -0.50
N ILE A 10 -3.75 21.72 -0.46
CA ILE A 10 -4.69 20.63 -0.18
C ILE A 10 -4.81 20.48 1.33
N THR A 11 -6.00 20.73 1.89
CA THR A 11 -6.23 20.61 3.33
C THR A 11 -6.80 19.25 3.71
N ILE A 12 -6.10 18.52 4.58
CA ILE A 12 -6.60 17.27 5.19
C ILE A 12 -7.21 17.58 6.55
N ILE A 13 -6.48 18.31 7.40
CA ILE A 13 -6.93 18.75 8.72
C ILE A 13 -6.83 20.27 8.74
N PRO A 14 -7.96 21.02 8.86
CA PRO A 14 -7.94 22.48 8.95
C PRO A 14 -7.09 22.98 10.13
N ASP A 15 -6.55 24.18 9.99
CA ASP A 15 -5.73 24.86 11.00
C ASP A 15 -4.51 24.01 11.45
N GLY A 16 -3.91 23.31 10.48
CA GLY A 16 -2.78 22.43 10.71
C GLY A 16 -1.49 23.18 11.03
N ASP A 17 -0.70 22.65 11.96
CA ASP A 17 0.62 23.18 12.35
C ASP A 17 1.75 22.77 11.38
N VAL A 18 1.45 21.96 10.36
CA VAL A 18 2.41 21.45 9.38
C VAL A 18 1.89 21.56 7.93
N VAL A 19 2.83 21.80 7.01
CA VAL A 19 2.65 21.62 5.57
C VAL A 19 3.64 20.61 5.04
N LEU A 20 3.16 19.50 4.47
CA LEU A 20 3.99 18.60 3.70
C LEU A 20 4.16 19.15 2.28
N LEU A 21 5.41 19.33 1.83
CA LEU A 21 5.74 19.72 0.47
C LEU A 21 6.18 18.48 -0.31
N LEU A 22 5.26 17.94 -1.11
CA LEU A 22 5.39 16.62 -1.73
C LEU A 22 5.91 16.70 -3.16
N GLY A 23 6.87 15.83 -3.47
CA GLY A 23 7.40 15.64 -4.81
C GLY A 23 8.14 16.86 -5.37
N LYS A 24 8.58 16.75 -6.63
CA LYS A 24 9.27 17.84 -7.33
C LYS A 24 8.37 19.05 -7.61
N SER A 25 7.06 18.82 -7.70
CA SER A 25 6.05 19.87 -7.86
C SER A 25 5.78 20.66 -6.59
N ARG A 26 6.34 20.25 -5.43
CA ARG A 26 6.12 20.88 -4.12
C ARG A 26 4.64 21.02 -3.78
N THR A 27 3.84 19.99 -4.09
CA THR A 27 2.41 19.98 -3.77
C THR A 27 2.22 20.13 -2.26
N ALA A 28 1.56 21.20 -1.84
CA ALA A 28 1.42 21.56 -0.44
C ALA A 28 0.20 20.90 0.20
N VAL A 29 0.42 20.12 1.27
CA VAL A 29 -0.64 19.43 2.00
C VAL A 29 -0.67 19.90 3.46
N GLU A 30 -1.76 20.52 3.88
CA GLU A 30 -2.01 20.96 5.26
C GLU A 30 -2.48 19.82 6.15
N ILE A 31 -1.82 19.66 7.29
CA ILE A 31 -2.12 18.63 8.26
C ILE A 31 -1.58 18.99 9.65
N THR A 32 -1.82 18.15 10.65
CA THR A 32 -1.23 18.30 11.99
C THR A 32 -0.06 17.34 12.23
N ALA A 33 1.00 17.83 12.89
CA ALA A 33 2.09 17.01 13.37
C ALA A 33 1.59 15.93 14.33
N SER A 34 0.62 16.25 15.18
CA SER A 34 0.02 15.29 16.12
C SER A 34 -0.59 14.08 15.41
N PHE A 35 -1.34 14.31 14.33
CA PHE A 35 -1.89 13.23 13.52
C PHE A 35 -0.80 12.42 12.83
N LEU A 36 0.17 13.06 12.16
CA LEU A 36 1.28 12.38 11.48
C LEU A 36 2.06 11.44 12.43
N LYS A 37 2.40 11.93 13.62
CA LYS A 37 3.08 11.14 14.66
C LYS A 37 2.23 9.96 15.14
N HIS A 38 0.90 10.12 15.21
CA HIS A 38 0.01 9.06 15.66
C HIS A 38 -0.12 7.91 14.65
N ILE A 39 -0.16 8.24 13.35
CA ILE A 39 -0.40 7.26 12.30
C ILE A 39 0.87 6.55 11.83
N SER A 40 2.04 7.16 11.98
CA SER A 40 3.32 6.67 11.43
C SER A 40 4.46 6.79 12.45
N PRO A 41 5.08 5.66 12.84
CA PRO A 41 6.32 5.67 13.62
C PRO A 41 7.50 6.38 12.94
N VAL A 42 7.50 6.43 11.60
CA VAL A 42 8.53 7.15 10.83
C VAL A 42 8.34 8.66 11.00
N PHE A 43 7.11 9.17 10.83
CA PHE A 43 6.82 10.57 11.11
C PHE A 43 6.99 10.90 12.59
N GLU A 44 6.64 9.99 13.49
CA GLU A 44 6.92 10.15 14.92
C GLU A 44 8.39 10.48 15.17
N ARG A 45 9.31 9.64 14.68
CA ARG A 45 10.75 9.88 14.84
C ARG A 45 11.20 11.16 14.15
N MET A 46 10.78 11.40 12.91
CA MET A 46 11.14 12.60 12.14
C MET A 46 10.78 13.91 12.86
N LEU A 47 9.60 13.94 13.50
CA LEU A 47 9.05 15.15 14.12
C LEU A 47 9.38 15.28 15.61
N THR A 48 9.94 14.25 16.24
CA THR A 48 10.27 14.27 17.68
C THR A 48 11.77 14.33 17.95
N LEU A 49 12.61 13.75 17.09
CA LEU A 49 14.05 13.76 17.27
C LEU A 49 14.65 15.16 17.01
N PRO A 50 15.89 15.42 17.45
CA PRO A 50 16.62 16.66 17.15
C PRO A 50 17.13 16.68 15.69
N MET A 51 16.20 16.47 14.76
CA MET A 51 16.38 16.65 13.32
C MET A 51 15.84 18.03 12.92
N LEU A 52 16.16 18.49 11.70
CA LEU A 52 15.72 19.81 11.20
C LEU A 52 14.20 19.97 11.30
N GLU A 53 13.46 18.94 10.88
CA GLU A 53 12.00 18.91 10.89
C GLU A 53 11.45 18.97 12.32
N GLY A 54 12.00 18.17 13.23
CA GLY A 54 11.59 18.13 14.63
C GLY A 54 11.87 19.44 15.38
N GLU A 55 13.00 20.10 15.11
CA GLU A 55 13.33 21.39 15.71
C GLU A 55 12.41 22.51 15.19
N ALA A 56 12.09 22.49 13.90
CA ALA A 56 11.15 23.44 13.30
C ALA A 56 9.75 23.30 13.92
N VAL A 57 9.26 22.06 14.08
CA VAL A 57 7.96 21.80 14.73
C VAL A 57 7.95 22.24 16.20
N ARG A 58 9.04 22.02 16.95
CA ARG A 58 9.14 22.47 18.35
C ARG A 58 9.20 23.98 18.50
N SER A 59 9.75 24.67 17.50
CA SER A 59 9.91 26.12 17.48
C SER A 59 8.69 26.85 16.90
N PHE A 60 7.63 26.12 16.53
CA PHE A 60 6.39 26.68 16.00
C PHE A 60 5.74 27.64 17.00
N ASP A 61 5.53 28.88 16.57
CA ASP A 61 5.02 29.98 17.40
C ASP A 61 3.52 30.26 17.19
N GLY A 62 2.84 29.47 16.36
CA GLY A 62 1.42 29.64 16.05
C GLY A 62 1.13 30.58 14.87
N THR A 63 2.14 31.15 14.20
CA THR A 63 1.92 32.12 13.12
C THR A 63 1.79 31.47 11.74
N GLU A 64 2.77 30.68 11.31
CA GLU A 64 2.79 30.00 10.01
C GLU A 64 3.11 28.50 10.17
N PRO A 65 2.32 27.61 9.53
CA PRO A 65 2.55 26.17 9.58
C PRO A 65 3.97 25.79 9.12
N VAL A 66 4.58 24.82 9.81
CA VAL A 66 5.94 24.37 9.53
C VAL A 66 5.99 23.57 8.24
N ALA A 67 6.79 24.00 7.27
CA ALA A 67 6.99 23.29 6.01
C ALA A 67 7.97 22.10 6.17
N ILE A 68 7.58 20.92 5.71
CA ILE A 68 8.37 19.70 5.71
C ILE A 68 8.54 19.22 4.28
N GLU A 69 9.78 19.18 3.80
CA GLU A 69 10.08 18.81 2.42
C GLU A 69 10.22 17.30 2.25
N LEU A 70 9.41 16.73 1.36
CA LEU A 70 9.38 15.30 1.04
C LEU A 70 9.48 15.11 -0.49
N PRO A 71 10.63 15.47 -1.11
CA PRO A 71 10.77 15.58 -2.57
C PRO A 71 10.72 14.23 -3.31
N ALA A 72 10.95 13.13 -2.58
CA ALA A 72 10.90 11.78 -3.14
C ALA A 72 9.49 11.19 -3.20
N GLU A 73 8.52 11.77 -2.47
CA GLU A 73 7.17 11.20 -2.38
C GLU A 73 6.29 11.61 -3.56
N GLN A 74 5.45 10.66 -3.99
CA GLN A 74 4.41 10.94 -4.96
C GLN A 74 3.21 11.61 -4.26
N PRO A 75 2.80 12.83 -4.68
CA PRO A 75 1.72 13.54 -4.01
C PRO A 75 0.41 12.75 -3.90
N GLY A 76 -0.01 12.11 -5.00
CA GLY A 76 -1.29 11.39 -5.06
C GLY A 76 -1.42 10.30 -4.00
N ALA A 77 -0.44 9.39 -3.91
CA ALA A 77 -0.44 8.30 -2.94
C ALA A 77 -0.46 8.81 -1.48
N MET A 78 0.31 9.85 -1.17
CA MET A 78 0.32 10.44 0.18
C MET A 78 -1.03 11.09 0.51
N ILE A 79 -1.63 11.82 -0.43
CA ILE A 79 -2.93 12.47 -0.22
C ILE A 79 -4.02 11.42 0.05
N ILE A 80 -4.08 10.36 -0.77
CA ILE A 80 -5.04 9.26 -0.59
C ILE A 80 -4.81 8.57 0.76
N ALA A 81 -3.56 8.30 1.12
CA ALA A 81 -3.20 7.70 2.41
C ALA A 81 -3.69 8.55 3.60
N LEU A 82 -3.38 9.84 3.60
CA LEU A 82 -3.72 10.75 4.69
C LEU A 82 -5.23 10.94 4.83
N ARG A 83 -5.95 11.10 3.71
CA ARG A 83 -7.42 11.21 3.72
C ARG A 83 -8.08 9.92 4.19
N ALA A 84 -7.62 8.77 3.70
CA ALA A 84 -8.15 7.46 4.11
C ALA A 84 -7.99 7.22 5.63
N LEU A 85 -6.85 7.61 6.20
CA LEU A 85 -6.59 7.46 7.63
C LEU A 85 -7.29 8.50 8.50
N TYR A 86 -7.49 9.71 7.98
CA TYR A 86 -8.23 10.74 8.67
C TYR A 86 -9.74 10.43 8.69
N GLY A 87 -10.25 9.81 7.61
CA GLY A 87 -11.60 9.24 7.55
C GLY A 87 -12.73 10.25 7.33
N SER A 88 -12.42 11.53 7.09
CA SER A 88 -13.43 12.56 6.81
C SER A 88 -13.88 12.61 5.35
N ASP A 89 -13.21 11.89 4.45
CA ASP A 89 -13.45 11.91 3.01
C ASP A 89 -13.86 10.51 2.50
N PRO A 90 -15.15 10.27 2.23
CA PRO A 90 -15.65 9.00 1.70
C PRO A 90 -15.11 8.64 0.31
N GLU A 91 -14.70 9.62 -0.51
CA GLU A 91 -14.20 9.37 -1.88
C GLU A 91 -12.91 8.54 -1.87
N CYS A 92 -12.19 8.55 -0.76
CA CYS A 92 -10.98 7.76 -0.58
C CYS A 92 -11.25 6.25 -0.56
N LEU A 93 -12.49 5.81 -0.35
CA LEU A 93 -12.88 4.40 -0.44
C LEU A 93 -12.99 3.89 -1.88
N SER A 94 -13.04 4.79 -2.86
CA SER A 94 -13.12 4.47 -4.29
C SER A 94 -11.80 4.64 -5.04
N ALA A 95 -10.67 4.51 -4.33
CA ALA A 95 -9.34 4.57 -4.94
C ALA A 95 -9.16 3.51 -6.04
N GLU A 96 -8.49 3.86 -7.12
CA GLU A 96 -8.20 2.92 -8.20
C GLU A 96 -7.17 1.87 -7.74
N PRO A 97 -7.17 0.65 -8.32
CA PRO A 97 -6.20 -0.40 -8.01
C PRO A 97 -4.74 0.06 -8.00
N ARG A 98 -4.38 0.92 -8.97
CA ARG A 98 -3.04 1.49 -9.06
C ARG A 98 -2.71 2.37 -7.86
N ASP A 99 -3.63 3.24 -7.46
CA ASP A 99 -3.46 4.11 -6.31
C ASP A 99 -3.41 3.30 -5.01
N ILE A 100 -4.23 2.25 -4.89
CA ILE A 100 -4.22 1.33 -3.75
C ILE A 100 -2.84 0.67 -3.59
N ARG A 101 -2.23 0.21 -4.70
CA ARG A 101 -0.85 -0.30 -4.69
C ARG A 101 0.12 0.79 -4.22
N ASP A 102 0.06 1.97 -4.79
CA ASP A 102 1.04 3.02 -4.51
C ASP A 102 0.92 3.50 -3.03
N VAL A 103 -0.30 3.53 -2.49
CA VAL A 103 -0.57 3.74 -1.06
C VAL A 103 0.01 2.60 -0.22
N SER A 104 -0.09 1.34 -0.65
CA SER A 104 0.46 0.21 0.10
C SER A 104 2.00 0.25 0.22
N VAL A 105 2.69 0.71 -0.83
CA VAL A 105 4.15 0.96 -0.80
C VAL A 105 4.49 2.06 0.20
N LEU A 106 3.72 3.15 0.18
CA LEU A 106 3.89 4.26 1.11
C LEU A 106 3.60 3.82 2.55
N ALA A 107 2.55 3.03 2.77
CA ALA A 107 2.19 2.51 4.08
C ALA A 107 3.28 1.59 4.65
N ASP A 108 3.94 0.77 3.84
CA ASP A 108 5.09 -0.03 4.28
C ASP A 108 6.29 0.87 4.64
N LYS A 109 6.64 1.80 3.75
CA LYS A 109 7.75 2.75 3.93
C LYS A 109 7.65 3.59 5.22
N TYR A 110 6.44 4.06 5.54
CA TYR A 110 6.18 4.90 6.70
C TYR A 110 5.68 4.10 7.92
N ASP A 111 5.70 2.76 7.86
CA ASP A 111 5.25 1.85 8.91
C ASP A 111 3.80 2.13 9.39
N MET A 112 2.92 2.38 8.43
CA MET A 112 1.48 2.65 8.63
C MET A 112 0.59 1.43 8.33
N VAL A 113 1.14 0.30 7.87
CA VAL A 113 0.40 -0.89 7.41
C VAL A 113 -0.73 -1.29 8.37
N ALA A 114 -0.46 -1.32 9.67
CA ALA A 114 -1.45 -1.71 10.67
C ALA A 114 -2.67 -0.79 10.72
N ARG A 115 -2.49 0.51 10.41
CA ARG A 115 -3.56 1.53 10.39
C ARG A 115 -4.49 1.37 9.19
N PHE A 116 -3.97 0.82 8.08
CA PHE A 116 -4.74 0.63 6.86
C PHE A 116 -5.65 -0.59 6.86
N ARG A 117 -5.53 -1.53 7.80
CA ARG A 117 -6.32 -2.77 7.80
C ARG A 117 -7.83 -2.59 7.51
N PRO A 118 -8.55 -1.64 8.13
CA PRO A 118 -9.98 -1.47 7.84
C PRO A 118 -10.23 -1.02 6.39
N VAL A 119 -9.47 -0.03 5.92
CA VAL A 119 -9.63 0.52 4.57
C VAL A 119 -9.14 -0.44 3.50
N ALA A 120 -8.03 -1.15 3.75
CA ALA A 120 -7.50 -2.19 2.88
C ALA A 120 -8.52 -3.33 2.67
N ALA A 121 -9.28 -3.72 3.70
CA ALA A 121 -10.35 -4.70 3.54
C ALA A 121 -11.45 -4.25 2.56
N ILE A 122 -11.72 -2.94 2.51
CA ILE A 122 -12.69 -2.35 1.58
C ILE A 122 -12.09 -2.30 0.17
N TRP A 123 -10.90 -1.72 0.03
CA TRP A 123 -10.20 -1.58 -1.25
C TRP A 123 -9.93 -2.91 -1.94
N LEU A 124 -9.47 -3.91 -1.19
CA LEU A 124 -9.12 -5.23 -1.71
C LEU A 124 -10.33 -6.17 -1.84
N GLY A 125 -11.48 -5.79 -1.28
CA GLY A 125 -12.74 -6.50 -1.48
C GLY A 125 -13.31 -6.31 -2.89
N PHE A 126 -12.69 -5.47 -3.73
CA PHE A 126 -13.19 -5.15 -5.05
C PHE A 126 -13.01 -6.32 -6.05
N PRO A 127 -14.04 -6.69 -6.84
CA PRO A 127 -14.04 -7.91 -7.65
C PRO A 127 -13.35 -7.73 -9.00
N ALA A 128 -12.11 -7.23 -9.05
CA ALA A 128 -11.36 -7.16 -10.31
C ALA A 128 -11.21 -8.53 -11.01
N ALA A 129 -11.34 -9.61 -10.24
CA ALA A 129 -11.24 -11.01 -10.66
C ALA A 129 -12.57 -11.70 -11.01
N THR A 130 -13.74 -11.06 -10.84
CA THR A 130 -15.05 -11.72 -11.04
C THR A 130 -15.91 -11.10 -12.14
N THR A 131 -15.33 -10.22 -12.96
CA THR A 131 -16.01 -9.66 -14.14
C THR A 131 -15.81 -10.54 -15.37
N THR A 132 -16.70 -10.40 -16.37
CA THR A 132 -16.60 -11.13 -17.65
C THR A 132 -15.37 -10.76 -18.49
N GLN A 133 -14.72 -9.63 -18.17
CA GLN A 133 -13.43 -9.20 -18.72
C GLN A 133 -12.55 -8.73 -17.55
N PRO A 134 -11.79 -9.64 -16.92
CA PRO A 134 -10.99 -9.31 -15.76
C PRO A 134 -9.82 -8.39 -16.17
N ASN A 135 -9.64 -7.32 -15.40
CA ASN A 135 -8.50 -6.43 -15.59
C ASN A 135 -7.28 -7.01 -14.86
N HIS A 136 -6.42 -7.70 -15.60
CA HIS A 136 -5.23 -8.38 -15.05
C HIS A 136 -4.24 -7.42 -14.38
N GLN A 137 -4.06 -6.21 -14.92
CA GLN A 137 -3.20 -5.21 -14.30
C GLN A 137 -3.77 -4.78 -12.94
N ALA A 138 -5.05 -4.47 -12.89
CA ALA A 138 -5.72 -4.13 -11.64
C ALA A 138 -5.64 -5.27 -10.62
N ALA A 139 -5.86 -6.51 -11.03
CA ALA A 139 -5.73 -7.68 -10.15
C ALA A 139 -4.30 -7.83 -9.62
N TRP A 140 -3.28 -7.55 -10.44
CA TRP A 140 -1.89 -7.60 -10.00
C TRP A 140 -1.57 -6.49 -9.00
N ASP A 141 -2.04 -5.27 -9.27
CA ASP A 141 -1.87 -4.12 -8.38
C ASP A 141 -2.49 -4.41 -7.00
N LEU A 142 -3.68 -5.00 -6.97
CA LEU A 142 -4.35 -5.42 -5.73
C LEU A 142 -3.64 -6.62 -5.06
N LEU A 143 -3.03 -7.54 -5.81
CA LEU A 143 -2.25 -8.64 -5.24
C LEU A 143 -1.03 -8.12 -4.47
N VAL A 144 -0.29 -7.19 -5.10
CA VAL A 144 0.86 -6.51 -4.47
C VAL A 144 0.40 -5.74 -3.24
N ALA A 145 -0.72 -5.00 -3.35
CA ALA A 145 -1.28 -4.27 -2.21
C ALA A 145 -1.70 -5.20 -1.07
N ALA A 146 -2.33 -6.34 -1.36
CA ALA A 146 -2.71 -7.32 -0.34
C ALA A 146 -1.50 -7.91 0.40
N TYR A 147 -0.39 -8.11 -0.30
CA TYR A 147 0.88 -8.51 0.32
C TYR A 147 1.41 -7.42 1.26
N LEU A 148 1.56 -6.18 0.76
CA LEU A 148 2.13 -5.07 1.53
C LEU A 148 1.26 -4.68 2.73
N PHE A 149 -0.07 -4.73 2.58
CA PHE A 149 -1.01 -4.51 3.69
C PHE A 149 -1.13 -5.70 4.66
N ARG A 150 -0.52 -6.86 4.35
CA ARG A 150 -0.58 -8.09 5.16
C ARG A 150 -2.02 -8.60 5.30
N MET A 151 -2.76 -8.62 4.20
CA MET A 151 -4.17 -9.01 4.10
C MET A 151 -4.29 -10.45 3.62
N ASP A 152 -4.19 -11.39 4.56
CA ASP A 152 -4.10 -12.83 4.30
C ASP A 152 -5.19 -13.39 3.40
N ARG A 153 -6.44 -12.97 3.60
CA ARG A 153 -7.59 -13.51 2.88
C ARG A 153 -7.60 -13.01 1.45
N GLU A 154 -7.42 -11.71 1.28
CA GLU A 154 -7.46 -11.01 0.01
C GLU A 154 -6.27 -11.44 -0.86
N PHE A 155 -5.08 -11.57 -0.27
CA PHE A 155 -3.90 -12.09 -0.97
C PHE A 155 -4.13 -13.51 -1.51
N PHE A 156 -4.74 -14.39 -0.70
CA PHE A 156 -5.10 -15.74 -1.13
C PHE A 156 -6.13 -15.71 -2.28
N GLN A 157 -7.20 -14.93 -2.14
CA GLN A 157 -8.28 -14.87 -3.14
C GLN A 157 -7.83 -14.24 -4.47
N ILE A 158 -6.99 -13.20 -4.43
CA ILE A 158 -6.51 -12.54 -5.64
C ILE A 158 -5.46 -13.41 -6.35
N SER A 159 -4.56 -14.06 -5.61
CA SER A 159 -3.58 -14.98 -6.23
C SER A 159 -4.25 -16.21 -6.85
N GLN A 160 -5.34 -16.70 -6.26
CA GLN A 160 -6.17 -17.77 -6.82
C GLN A 160 -6.73 -17.41 -8.21
N PHE A 161 -7.05 -16.14 -8.48
CA PHE A 161 -7.43 -15.69 -9.81
C PHE A 161 -6.31 -15.91 -10.84
N PHE A 162 -5.07 -15.57 -10.49
CA PHE A 162 -3.94 -15.82 -11.38
C PHE A 162 -3.68 -17.32 -11.53
N ILE A 163 -3.73 -18.11 -10.45
CA ILE A 163 -3.51 -19.56 -10.53
C ILE A 163 -4.55 -20.26 -11.43
N ARG A 164 -5.80 -19.80 -11.45
CA ARG A 164 -6.87 -20.37 -12.30
C ARG A 164 -6.80 -19.96 -13.78
N THR A 165 -6.06 -18.92 -14.11
CA THR A 165 -6.00 -18.38 -15.48
C THR A 165 -4.66 -18.70 -16.12
N ASP A 166 -4.61 -18.83 -17.45
CA ASP A 166 -3.35 -19.01 -18.20
C ASP A 166 -2.67 -17.67 -18.55
N VAL A 167 -3.00 -16.60 -17.83
CA VAL A 167 -2.46 -15.27 -18.10
C VAL A 167 -0.98 -15.24 -17.75
N PRO A 168 -0.09 -14.88 -18.70
CA PRO A 168 1.33 -14.69 -18.41
C PRO A 168 1.51 -13.52 -17.44
N VAL A 169 2.21 -13.78 -16.33
CA VAL A 169 2.40 -12.77 -15.26
C VAL A 169 3.72 -11.99 -15.36
N LEU A 170 4.62 -12.39 -16.25
CA LEU A 170 5.97 -11.80 -16.36
C LEU A 170 5.95 -10.29 -16.58
N LYS A 171 5.04 -9.79 -17.43
CA LYS A 171 4.91 -8.34 -17.67
C LYS A 171 4.64 -7.59 -16.36
N TYR A 172 3.67 -8.07 -15.58
CA TYR A 172 3.26 -7.42 -14.33
C TYR A 172 4.34 -7.52 -13.25
N ALA A 173 5.04 -8.65 -13.20
CA ALA A 173 6.18 -8.86 -12.31
C ALA A 173 7.30 -7.83 -12.55
N LEU A 174 7.68 -7.59 -13.81
CA LEU A 174 8.73 -6.64 -14.17
C LEU A 174 8.32 -5.17 -13.98
N GLU A 175 7.03 -4.87 -14.04
CA GLU A 175 6.49 -3.52 -13.81
C GLU A 175 6.22 -3.22 -12.32
N THR A 176 6.47 -4.19 -11.42
CA THR A 176 6.31 -4.00 -9.98
C THR A 176 7.46 -3.14 -9.43
N HIS A 177 7.15 -2.16 -8.57
CA HIS A 177 8.15 -1.24 -8.01
C HIS A 177 9.34 -1.98 -7.35
N ASP A 178 9.03 -3.04 -6.60
CA ASP A 178 10.02 -4.02 -6.16
C ASP A 178 10.01 -5.20 -7.15
N GLU A 179 10.94 -5.17 -8.12
CA GLU A 179 11.06 -6.19 -9.16
C GLU A 179 11.33 -7.58 -8.55
N HIS A 180 12.08 -7.65 -7.45
CA HIS A 180 12.33 -8.93 -6.77
C HIS A 180 11.04 -9.50 -6.18
N LEU A 181 10.21 -8.67 -5.54
CA LEU A 181 8.87 -9.08 -5.09
C LEU A 181 8.00 -9.52 -6.26
N GLY A 182 7.99 -8.75 -7.35
CA GLY A 182 7.20 -9.06 -8.55
C GLY A 182 7.58 -10.41 -9.15
N LEU A 183 8.87 -10.66 -9.34
CA LEU A 183 9.39 -11.93 -9.85
C LEU A 183 9.11 -13.09 -8.88
N LYS A 184 9.25 -12.87 -7.56
CA LYS A 184 8.93 -13.87 -6.54
C LYS A 184 7.45 -14.26 -6.58
N LEU A 185 6.55 -13.28 -6.72
CA LEU A 185 5.11 -13.53 -6.91
C LEU A 185 4.84 -14.32 -8.18
N GLY A 186 5.44 -13.91 -9.30
CA GLY A 186 5.30 -14.60 -10.58
C GLY A 186 5.74 -16.06 -10.50
N MET A 187 6.92 -16.31 -9.93
CA MET A 187 7.44 -17.66 -9.73
C MET A 187 6.53 -18.50 -8.82
N ALA A 188 6.03 -17.92 -7.72
CA ALA A 188 5.10 -18.61 -6.83
C ALA A 188 3.80 -19.03 -7.54
N ILE A 189 3.22 -18.13 -8.35
CA ILE A 189 2.03 -18.42 -9.16
C ILE A 189 2.30 -19.57 -10.14
N GLU A 190 3.40 -19.52 -10.89
CA GLU A 190 3.73 -20.57 -11.86
C GLU A 190 4.06 -21.92 -11.20
N CYS A 191 4.77 -21.92 -10.07
CA CYS A 191 5.02 -23.13 -9.29
C CYS A 191 3.72 -23.80 -8.85
N VAL A 192 2.75 -23.01 -8.36
CA VAL A 192 1.45 -23.54 -7.93
C VAL A 192 0.60 -23.97 -9.12
N ARG A 193 0.59 -23.23 -10.25
CA ARG A 193 -0.07 -23.66 -11.49
C ARG A 193 0.45 -25.03 -11.95
N LEU A 194 1.77 -25.20 -11.97
CA LEU A 194 2.40 -26.47 -12.36
C LEU A 194 2.03 -27.62 -11.42
N ALA A 195 2.09 -27.40 -10.10
CA ALA A 195 1.74 -28.40 -9.11
C ALA A 195 0.23 -28.72 -9.09
N ASN A 196 -0.62 -27.75 -9.49
CA ASN A 196 -2.07 -27.90 -9.54
C ASN A 196 -2.60 -28.35 -10.91
N PHE A 197 -1.71 -28.55 -11.90
CA PHE A 197 -2.08 -28.80 -13.29
C PHE A 197 -3.02 -30.01 -13.46
N THR A 198 -2.85 -31.06 -12.64
CA THR A 198 -3.71 -32.26 -12.68
C THR A 198 -4.82 -32.28 -11.63
N ASN A 199 -4.62 -31.58 -10.50
CA ASN A 199 -5.52 -31.68 -9.36
C ASN A 199 -6.70 -30.72 -9.46
N HIS A 200 -6.53 -29.60 -10.19
CA HIS A 200 -7.53 -28.54 -10.37
C HIS A 200 -8.15 -28.08 -9.04
N VAL A 201 -7.35 -28.08 -7.97
CA VAL A 201 -7.77 -27.64 -6.64
C VAL A 201 -7.95 -26.14 -6.68
N ASP A 202 -9.02 -25.68 -6.05
CA ASP A 202 -9.27 -24.27 -5.94
C ASP A 202 -8.35 -23.63 -4.89
N ILE A 203 -7.20 -23.09 -5.33
CA ILE A 203 -6.12 -22.71 -4.43
C ILE A 203 -5.51 -21.35 -4.78
N GLY A 204 -5.12 -20.62 -3.72
CA GLY A 204 -4.35 -19.38 -3.77
C GLY A 204 -3.03 -19.51 -3.02
N LEU A 205 -2.20 -18.46 -3.07
CA LEU A 205 -0.97 -18.38 -2.29
C LEU A 205 -1.28 -18.07 -0.82
N CYS A 206 -0.65 -18.81 0.09
CA CYS A 206 -0.68 -18.48 1.51
C CYS A 206 0.33 -17.37 1.81
N LEU A 207 -0.12 -16.23 2.35
CA LEU A 207 0.74 -15.07 2.64
C LEU A 207 1.90 -15.39 3.59
N ASP A 208 1.63 -16.08 4.70
CA ASP A 208 2.67 -16.50 5.66
C ASP A 208 3.77 -17.32 4.97
N CYS A 209 3.38 -18.40 4.27
CA CYS A 209 4.31 -19.27 3.56
C CYS A 209 5.04 -18.55 2.43
N PHE A 210 4.36 -17.73 1.64
CA PHE A 210 4.99 -16.94 0.59
C PHE A 210 6.09 -16.03 1.16
N SER A 211 5.82 -15.41 2.30
CA SER A 211 6.74 -14.49 2.95
C SER A 211 8.01 -15.21 3.43
N THR A 212 7.88 -16.44 3.96
CA THR A 212 9.00 -17.21 4.52
C THR A 212 9.64 -18.23 3.58
N ALA A 213 9.01 -18.52 2.43
CA ALA A 213 9.46 -19.56 1.50
C ALA A 213 10.88 -19.30 0.99
N LYS A 214 11.71 -20.34 1.05
CA LYS A 214 13.08 -20.37 0.51
C LYS A 214 13.29 -21.40 -0.61
N GLU A 215 12.53 -22.49 -0.58
CA GLU A 215 12.72 -23.63 -1.48
C GLU A 215 11.45 -24.01 -2.24
N SER A 216 10.28 -23.90 -1.61
CA SER A 216 8.98 -24.28 -2.21
C SER A 216 7.90 -23.25 -1.90
N PHE A 217 7.05 -22.99 -2.90
CA PHE A 217 5.82 -22.18 -2.77
C PHE A 217 4.55 -23.03 -2.64
N VAL A 218 4.68 -24.36 -2.74
CA VAL A 218 3.54 -25.28 -2.83
C VAL A 218 3.23 -25.90 -1.47
N GLU A 219 4.28 -26.23 -0.72
CA GLU A 219 4.19 -26.91 0.56
C GLU A 219 3.95 -25.91 1.70
N ARG A 220 3.20 -26.36 2.71
CA ARG A 220 3.04 -25.63 3.96
C ARG A 220 4.39 -25.48 4.68
N GLN A 221 4.76 -24.23 4.97
CA GLN A 221 5.98 -23.92 5.72
C GLN A 221 5.80 -24.21 7.23
N PRO A 222 6.88 -24.60 7.95
CA PRO A 222 6.85 -24.79 9.39
C PRO A 222 6.32 -23.54 10.12
N GLY A 223 5.34 -23.73 11.01
CA GLY A 223 4.73 -22.64 11.79
C GLY A 223 3.57 -21.91 11.09
N CYS A 224 3.28 -22.20 9.81
CA CYS A 224 2.10 -21.64 9.15
C CYS A 224 0.82 -22.16 9.83
N ARG A 225 -0.10 -21.24 10.18
CA ARG A 225 -1.36 -21.57 10.85
C ARG A 225 -2.44 -22.15 9.94
N PHE A 226 -2.34 -21.91 8.63
CA PHE A 226 -3.36 -22.31 7.67
C PHE A 226 -3.15 -23.76 7.21
N THR A 227 -4.14 -24.62 7.42
CA THR A 227 -4.10 -26.03 6.99
C THR A 227 -4.72 -26.27 5.62
N THR A 228 -5.53 -25.33 5.12
CA THR A 228 -6.34 -25.50 3.89
C THR A 228 -5.87 -24.63 2.71
N ARG A 229 -4.72 -23.96 2.84
CA ARG A 229 -4.17 -23.03 1.83
C ARG A 229 -2.94 -23.57 1.10
N HIS A 230 -2.79 -24.89 1.07
CA HIS A 230 -1.64 -25.58 0.48
C HIS A 230 -2.12 -26.80 -0.29
N LEU A 231 -1.36 -27.21 -1.31
CA LEU A 231 -1.63 -28.46 -2.02
C LEU A 231 -1.12 -29.68 -1.24
N TRP A 232 -0.05 -29.49 -0.45
CA TRP A 232 0.63 -30.53 0.35
C TRP A 232 0.98 -30.01 1.75
#